data_AF-A0A0G4J8N0-F1
#
_entry.id   AF-A0A0G4J8N0-F1
#
_cell.length_a   1.000
_cell.length_b   1.000
_cell.length_c   1.000
_cell.angle_alpha   90.00
_cell.angle_beta   90.00
_cell.angle_gamma   90.00
#
_symmetry.space_group_name_H-M   'P 1'
#
loop_
_entity.id
_entity.type
_entity.pdbx_description
1 polymer ?
#
loop_
_entity_poly.entity_id
_entity_poly.type
_entity_poly.pdbx_seq_one_letter_code
_entity_poly.pdbx_strand_id
1 'polypeptide(L)'
;MDGADDAASSSSVKAKDLEIARLQARLATATALQSLLNVIDFDTIVKDLFDSIVEEVAVDVCFDVHRAAKSTGKCEPAVFNASDGVDVFGQQGSKLLAAAFQCANCQRTISSQKYAFHTRRCPGRR
;
A
#
# COMPACT_ATOMS: atom_id res chain seq x y z
N MET A 1 83.20 17.25 -14.46
CA MET A 1 82.26 18.31 -14.04
C MET A 1 80.90 17.62 -13.83
N ASP A 2 80.84 16.65 -12.91
CA ASP A 2 79.78 15.61 -12.93
C ASP A 2 78.97 15.54 -11.63
N GLY A 3 78.93 16.63 -10.84
CA GLY A 3 78.28 16.64 -9.52
C GLY A 3 76.90 17.30 -9.47
N ALA A 4 76.45 17.94 -10.56
CA ALA A 4 75.21 18.73 -10.57
C ALA A 4 73.97 17.90 -10.93
N ASP A 5 74.11 16.91 -11.83
CA ASP A 5 73.00 16.09 -12.31
C ASP A 5 72.53 15.06 -11.26
N ASP A 6 73.44 14.54 -10.42
CA ASP A 6 73.11 13.60 -9.34
C ASP A 6 72.29 14.25 -8.20
N ALA A 7 72.54 15.54 -7.92
CA ALA A 7 71.80 16.27 -6.89
C ALA A 7 70.34 16.54 -7.31
N ALA A 8 70.12 16.85 -8.59
CA ALA A 8 68.78 17.05 -9.15
C ALA A 8 67.98 15.73 -9.17
N SER A 9 68.61 14.63 -9.58
CA SER A 9 68.04 13.27 -9.52
C SER A 9 67.65 12.88 -8.09
N SER A 10 68.52 13.10 -7.11
CA SER A 10 68.26 12.79 -5.69
C SER A 10 67.08 13.58 -5.10
N SER A 11 66.90 14.85 -5.51
CA SER A 11 65.79 15.69 -5.05
C SER A 11 64.42 15.22 -5.59
N SER A 12 64.38 14.75 -6.84
CA SER A 12 63.17 14.20 -7.49
C SER A 12 62.74 12.88 -6.85
N VAL A 13 63.69 12.03 -6.49
CA VAL A 13 63.41 10.76 -5.79
C VAL A 13 62.81 11.02 -4.40
N LYS A 14 63.39 11.93 -3.61
CA LYS A 14 62.86 12.29 -2.28
C LYS A 14 61.46 12.89 -2.33
N ALA A 15 61.16 13.70 -3.36
CA ALA A 15 59.82 14.25 -3.56
C ALA A 15 58.79 13.14 -3.86
N LYS A 16 59.18 12.14 -4.65
CA LYS A 16 58.34 10.96 -4.92
C LYS A 16 58.14 10.10 -3.68
N ASP A 17 59.19 9.87 -2.89
CA ASP A 17 59.09 9.09 -1.64
C ASP A 17 58.15 9.77 -0.63
N LEU A 18 58.20 11.09 -0.52
CA LEU A 18 57.28 11.86 0.31
C LEU A 18 55.83 11.74 -0.17
N GLU A 19 55.60 11.81 -1.48
CA GLU A 19 54.26 11.64 -2.04
C GLU A 19 53.74 10.21 -1.88
N ILE A 20 54.61 9.19 -2.03
CA ILE A 20 54.26 7.79 -1.76
C ILE A 20 53.85 7.62 -0.30
N ALA A 21 54.60 8.17 0.65
CA ALA A 21 54.25 8.12 2.08
C ALA A 21 52.89 8.79 2.35
N ARG A 22 52.63 9.94 1.70
CA ARG A 22 51.34 10.64 1.80
C ARG A 22 50.19 9.81 1.24
N LEU A 23 50.37 9.18 0.08
CA LEU A 23 49.36 8.34 -0.54
C LEU A 23 49.09 7.07 0.29
N GLN A 24 50.12 6.46 0.86
CA GLN A 24 49.98 5.32 1.78
C GLN A 24 49.19 5.69 3.03
N ALA A 25 49.43 6.86 3.61
CA ALA A 25 48.66 7.36 4.75
C ALA A 25 47.18 7.55 4.39
N ARG A 26 46.89 8.12 3.22
CA ARG A 26 45.50 8.27 2.73
C ARG A 26 44.83 6.93 2.46
N LEU A 27 45.55 5.98 1.86
CA LEU A 27 45.05 4.63 1.64
C LEU A 27 44.68 3.95 2.96
N ALA A 28 45.55 4.05 3.97
CA ALA A 28 45.30 3.50 5.30
C ALA A 28 44.05 4.12 5.97
N THR A 29 43.83 5.43 5.83
CA THR A 29 42.60 6.06 6.32
C THR A 29 41.37 5.60 5.55
N ALA A 30 41.47 5.45 4.22
CA ALA A 30 40.36 5.01 3.39
C ALA A 30 39.97 3.55 3.68
N THR A 31 40.94 2.65 3.89
CA THR A 31 40.67 1.26 4.25
C THR A 31 40.04 1.14 5.63
N ALA A 32 40.48 1.95 6.60
CA ALA A 32 39.84 2.01 7.91
C ALA A 32 38.38 2.47 7.82
N LEU A 33 38.09 3.54 7.06
CA LEU A 33 36.72 3.99 6.84
C LEU A 33 35.87 2.96 6.10
N GLN A 34 36.42 2.28 5.09
CA GLN A 34 35.72 1.21 4.38
C GLN A 34 35.38 0.04 5.30
N SER A 35 36.30 -0.35 6.20
CA SER A 35 36.02 -1.40 7.18
C SER A 35 34.87 -1.03 8.12
N LEU A 36 34.79 0.24 8.54
CA LEU A 36 33.67 0.73 9.35
C LEU A 36 32.36 0.71 8.56
N LEU A 37 32.40 1.11 7.29
CA LEU A 37 31.22 1.09 6.43
C LEU A 37 30.68 -0.34 6.22
N ASN A 38 31.56 -1.33 6.12
CA ASN A 38 31.18 -2.74 5.94
C ASN A 38 30.51 -3.35 7.19
N VAL A 39 30.64 -2.72 8.35
CA VAL A 39 29.95 -3.16 9.58
C VAL A 39 28.51 -2.64 9.62
N ILE A 40 28.22 -1.57 8.88
CA ILE A 40 26.88 -0.96 8.86
C ILE A 40 26.03 -1.72 7.84
N ASP A 41 25.07 -2.49 8.35
CA ASP A 41 24.04 -3.12 7.54
C ASP A 41 22.86 -2.15 7.36
N PHE A 42 22.91 -1.38 6.28
CA PHE A 42 21.87 -0.41 5.94
C PHE A 42 20.52 -1.07 5.66
N ASP A 43 20.49 -2.28 5.10
CA ASP A 43 19.24 -2.96 4.76
C ASP A 43 18.49 -3.33 6.03
N THR A 44 19.20 -3.84 7.04
CA THR A 44 18.62 -4.10 8.36
C THR A 44 18.13 -2.82 9.02
N ILE A 45 18.92 -1.73 9.01
CA ILE A 45 18.51 -0.45 9.60
C ILE A 45 17.25 0.12 8.93
N VAL A 46 17.20 0.09 7.60
CA VAL A 46 16.04 0.60 6.83
C VAL A 46 14.80 -0.24 7.12
N LYS A 47 14.96 -1.56 7.20
CA LYS A 47 13.87 -2.47 7.53
C LYS A 47 13.34 -2.22 8.94
N ASP A 48 14.21 -2.14 9.94
CA ASP A 48 13.81 -1.90 11.33
C ASP A 48 13.09 -0.55 11.48
N LEU A 49 13.58 0.48 10.78
CA LEU A 49 12.93 1.78 10.75
C LEU A 49 11.54 1.71 10.09
N PHE A 50 11.43 1.01 8.96
CA PHE A 50 10.17 0.87 8.25
C PHE A 50 9.14 0.10 9.07
N ASP A 51 9.55 -1.03 9.67
CA ASP A 51 8.70 -1.84 10.54
C ASP A 51 8.20 -1.02 11.73
N SER A 52 9.08 -0.23 12.37
CA SER A 52 8.69 0.69 13.46
C SER A 52 7.64 1.72 13.03
N ILE A 53 7.80 2.33 11.86
CA ILE A 53 6.84 3.33 11.35
C ILE A 53 5.50 2.65 11.02
N VAL A 54 5.52 1.48 10.39
CA VAL A 54 4.32 0.73 10.04
C VAL A 54 3.55 0.32 11.30
N GLU A 55 4.24 -0.14 12.34
CA GLU A 55 3.62 -0.51 13.62
C GLU A 55 2.92 0.68 14.27
N GLU A 56 3.57 1.84 14.35
CA GLU A 56 2.97 3.05 14.91
C GLU A 56 1.72 3.49 14.14
N VAL A 57 1.82 3.59 12.81
CA VAL A 57 0.70 3.99 11.96
C VAL A 57 -0.44 2.98 11.99
N ALA A 58 -0.15 1.68 12.04
CA ALA A 58 -1.16 0.64 12.12
C ALA A 58 -1.97 0.74 13.42
N VAL A 59 -1.31 1.03 14.53
CA VAL A 59 -1.96 1.22 15.83
C VAL A 59 -2.89 2.43 15.79
N ASP A 60 -2.42 3.56 15.27
CA ASP A 60 -3.23 4.78 15.16
C ASP A 60 -4.50 4.56 14.32
N VAL A 61 -4.35 3.93 13.14
CA VAL A 61 -5.50 3.59 12.28
C VAL A 61 -6.48 2.66 13.00
N CYS A 62 -5.98 1.66 13.73
CA CYS A 62 -6.84 0.75 14.50
C CYS A 62 -7.60 1.50 15.60
N PHE A 63 -6.96 2.43 16.29
CA PHE A 63 -7.62 3.27 17.30
C PHE A 63 -8.68 4.18 16.69
N ASP A 64 -8.41 4.80 15.54
CA ASP A 64 -9.38 5.64 14.84
C ASP A 64 -10.61 4.85 14.40
N VAL A 65 -10.42 3.67 13.80
CA VAL A 65 -11.51 2.78 13.41
C VAL A 65 -12.29 2.32 14.65
N HIS A 66 -11.59 1.93 15.72
CA HIS A 66 -12.24 1.51 16.97
C HIS A 66 -13.03 2.65 17.62
N ARG A 67 -12.47 3.86 17.66
CA ARG A 67 -13.13 5.06 18.17
C ARG A 67 -14.36 5.40 17.34
N ALA A 68 -14.24 5.38 16.02
CA ALA A 68 -15.36 5.61 15.10
C ALA A 68 -16.49 4.58 15.36
N ALA A 69 -16.18 3.29 15.34
CA ALA A 69 -17.15 2.22 15.59
C ALA A 69 -17.80 2.30 16.98
N LYS A 70 -17.03 2.65 18.01
CA LYS A 70 -17.53 2.84 19.38
C LYS A 70 -18.45 4.06 19.48
N SER A 71 -18.11 5.16 18.80
CA SER A 71 -18.92 6.38 18.81
C SER A 71 -20.25 6.24 18.06
N THR A 72 -20.29 5.44 17.00
CA THR A 72 -21.51 5.18 16.22
C THR A 72 -22.37 4.06 16.83
N GLY A 73 -21.81 3.27 17.77
CA GLY A 73 -22.48 2.11 18.38
C GLY A 73 -22.82 1.00 17.40
N LYS A 74 -22.37 1.12 16.14
CA LYS A 74 -22.70 0.26 15.01
C LYS A 74 -21.47 0.20 14.10
N CYS A 75 -20.82 -0.96 14.07
CA CYS A 75 -19.92 -1.33 12.98
C CYS A 75 -20.79 -1.85 11.81
N GLU A 76 -21.72 -1.02 11.36
CA GLU A 76 -22.48 -1.32 10.15
C GLU A 76 -21.66 -0.77 8.99
N PRO A 77 -21.46 -1.53 7.89
CA PRO A 77 -20.93 -0.94 6.67
C PRO A 77 -21.77 0.29 6.36
N ALA A 78 -21.12 1.42 6.06
CA ALA A 78 -21.78 2.71 5.85
C ALA A 78 -23.14 2.49 5.19
N VAL A 79 -24.21 2.63 5.98
CA VAL A 79 -25.55 2.33 5.51
C VAL A 79 -25.76 3.30 4.37
N PHE A 80 -25.71 2.74 3.17
CA PHE A 80 -25.93 3.45 1.92
C PHE A 80 -27.14 4.33 2.15
N ASN A 81 -27.01 5.64 1.91
CA ASN A 81 -28.01 6.66 2.26
C ASN A 81 -29.37 6.28 1.63
N ALA A 82 -30.15 5.47 2.35
CA ALA A 82 -31.50 5.07 1.97
C ALA A 82 -32.46 6.26 2.00
N SER A 83 -32.00 7.41 2.51
CA SER A 83 -32.68 8.70 2.46
C SER A 83 -33.02 9.12 1.03
N ASP A 84 -32.26 8.65 0.04
CA ASP A 84 -32.46 9.05 -1.36
C ASP A 84 -33.44 8.12 -2.09
N GLY A 85 -33.92 7.06 -1.42
CA GLY A 85 -34.77 6.04 -2.04
C GLY A 85 -34.06 5.26 -3.13
N VAL A 86 -32.73 5.21 -3.06
CA VAL A 86 -31.83 4.66 -4.07
C VAL A 86 -31.14 3.41 -3.51
N ASP A 87 -31.05 2.35 -4.33
CA ASP A 87 -30.41 1.08 -3.98
C ASP A 87 -28.87 1.13 -4.07
N VAL A 88 -28.21 0.02 -3.74
CA VAL A 88 -26.73 -0.13 -3.76
C VAL A 88 -26.10 0.12 -5.15
N PHE A 89 -26.89 0.06 -6.22
CA PHE A 89 -26.43 0.33 -7.59
C PHE A 89 -26.70 1.77 -8.03
N GLY A 90 -27.21 2.62 -7.14
CA GLY A 90 -27.59 3.98 -7.51
C GLY A 90 -28.95 4.05 -8.23
N GLN A 91 -29.75 2.98 -8.24
CA GLN A 91 -31.07 2.99 -8.89
C GLN A 91 -32.16 3.40 -7.91
N GLN A 92 -33.00 4.36 -8.29
CA GLN A 92 -34.20 4.68 -7.53
C GLN A 92 -35.07 3.42 -7.42
N GLY A 93 -35.59 3.15 -6.21
CA GLY A 93 -36.41 2.00 -5.91
C GLY A 93 -37.49 1.80 -6.97
N SER A 94 -37.28 0.78 -7.81
CA SER A 94 -38.25 0.36 -8.81
C SER A 94 -39.58 0.10 -8.11
N LYS A 95 -40.68 0.70 -8.61
CA LYS A 95 -42.05 0.47 -8.11
C LYS A 95 -42.51 -0.95 -8.49
N LEU A 96 -41.81 -1.98 -8.01
CA LEU A 96 -42.13 -3.39 -8.21
C LEU A 96 -43.57 -3.71 -7.78
N LEU A 97 -44.15 -2.93 -6.87
CA LEU A 97 -45.56 -3.04 -6.48
C LEU A 97 -46.54 -2.87 -7.67
N ALA A 98 -46.18 -2.13 -8.71
CA ALA A 98 -47.00 -1.92 -9.90
C ALA A 98 -46.58 -2.80 -11.10
N ALA A 99 -45.47 -3.56 -10.98
CA ALA A 99 -45.00 -4.41 -12.04
C ALA A 99 -45.97 -5.58 -12.29
N ALA A 100 -46.20 -5.88 -13.57
CA ALA A 100 -46.99 -7.02 -13.99
C ALA A 100 -46.06 -8.06 -14.63
N PHE A 101 -46.30 -9.33 -14.31
CA PHE A 101 -45.50 -10.46 -14.78
C PHE A 101 -46.37 -11.42 -15.57
N GLN A 102 -45.83 -11.97 -16.65
CA GLN A 102 -46.52 -13.00 -17.42
C GLN A 102 -46.32 -14.37 -16.77
N CYS A 103 -47.39 -15.03 -16.38
CA CYS A 103 -47.30 -16.37 -15.79
C CYS A 103 -46.84 -17.38 -16.84
N ALA A 104 -45.70 -18.06 -16.66
CA ALA A 104 -45.22 -19.06 -17.62
C ALA A 104 -46.23 -20.21 -17.89
N ASN A 105 -47.08 -20.54 -16.92
CA ASN A 105 -47.98 -21.68 -16.98
C ASN A 105 -49.32 -21.40 -17.69
N CYS A 106 -49.92 -20.21 -17.52
CA CYS A 106 -51.19 -19.86 -18.19
C CYS A 106 -51.10 -18.63 -19.11
N GLN A 107 -49.97 -17.94 -19.06
CA GLN A 107 -49.60 -16.74 -19.83
C GLN A 107 -50.54 -15.57 -19.71
N ARG A 108 -51.33 -15.57 -18.63
CA ARG A 108 -52.00 -14.39 -18.14
C ARG A 108 -50.98 -13.46 -17.49
N THR A 109 -51.21 -12.17 -17.70
CA THR A 109 -50.50 -11.09 -17.02
C THR A 109 -51.06 -10.93 -15.61
N ILE A 110 -50.22 -11.09 -14.60
CA ILE A 110 -50.57 -11.08 -13.18
C ILE A 110 -49.76 -9.98 -12.48
N SER A 111 -50.38 -9.19 -11.60
CA SER A 111 -49.66 -8.19 -10.82
C SER A 111 -48.67 -8.84 -9.86
N SER A 112 -47.55 -8.16 -9.60
CA SER A 112 -46.50 -8.61 -8.67
C SER A 112 -47.06 -9.07 -7.32
N GLN A 113 -47.98 -8.31 -6.73
CA GLN A 113 -48.62 -8.61 -5.44
C GLN A 113 -49.41 -9.93 -5.43
N LYS A 114 -50.00 -10.30 -6.57
CA LYS A 114 -50.86 -11.50 -6.68
C LYS A 114 -50.11 -12.69 -7.27
N TYR A 115 -48.88 -12.49 -7.76
CA TYR A 115 -48.14 -13.51 -8.50
C TYR A 115 -47.91 -14.79 -7.67
N ALA A 116 -47.47 -14.65 -6.41
CA ALA A 116 -47.25 -15.78 -5.51
C ALA A 116 -48.53 -16.56 -5.17
N PHE A 117 -49.67 -15.87 -5.04
CA PHE A 117 -50.95 -16.54 -4.81
C PHE A 117 -51.45 -17.24 -6.08
N HIS A 118 -51.27 -16.61 -7.23
CA HIS A 118 -51.60 -17.18 -8.52
C HIS A 118 -50.81 -18.47 -8.78
N THR A 119 -49.49 -18.47 -8.61
CA THR A 119 -48.65 -19.65 -8.89
C THR A 119 -49.03 -20.86 -8.04
N ARG A 120 -49.50 -20.65 -6.80
CA ARG A 120 -50.00 -21.74 -5.93
C ARG A 120 -51.30 -22.39 -6.41
N ARG A 121 -52.11 -21.66 -7.19
CA ARG A 121 -53.45 -22.10 -7.64
C ARG A 121 -53.57 -22.25 -9.16
N CYS A 122 -52.52 -21.94 -9.91
CA CYS A 122 -52.58 -21.89 -11.37
C CYS A 122 -52.66 -23.32 -11.93
N PRO A 123 -53.80 -23.71 -12.55
CA PRO A 123 -54.00 -25.06 -13.05
C PRO A 123 -53.28 -25.32 -14.40
N GLY A 124 -52.49 -24.36 -14.88
CA GLY A 124 -51.90 -24.37 -16.23
C GLY A 124 -52.89 -24.07 -17.34
N ARG A 125 -52.41 -24.03 -18.59
CA ARG A 125 -53.28 -23.93 -19.77
C ARG A 125 -54.08 -25.23 -19.90
N ARG A 126 -55.37 -25.17 -19.62
CA ARG A 126 -56.35 -25.93 -20.40
C ARG A 126 -56.65 -25.16 -21.67
#